data_AF-A0A2V7JWV4-F1
#
_entry.id   AF-A0A2V7JWV4-F1
#
_cell.length_a   1.000
_cell.length_b   1.000
_cell.length_c   1.000
_cell.angle_alpha   90.00
_cell.angle_beta   90.00
_cell.angle_gamma   90.00
#
_symmetry.space_group_name_H-M   'P 1'
#
loop_
_entity.id
_entity.type
_entity.pdbx_description
1 polymer ?
#
loop_
_entity_poly.entity_id
_entity_poly.type
_entity_poly.pdbx_seq_one_letter_code
_entity_poly.pdbx_strand_id
1 'polypeptide(L)'
;MEGLLRGISLTPAQQAQVDSIREHYRSQMPAFTPGSPPDSATREKMREHFRHMTEDIRAVLSPDQQKVYDKNLAEMRDRRPGGG
;
A
#
# COMPACT_ATOMS: atom_id res chain seq x y z
N MET A 1 2.02 4.48 3.36
CA MET A 1 2.04 3.00 3.41
C MET A 1 2.75 2.46 4.64
N GLU A 2 3.71 3.16 5.23
CA GLU A 2 4.45 2.66 6.40
C GLU A 2 3.56 2.19 7.56
N GLY A 3 2.39 2.81 7.76
CA GLY A 3 1.46 2.35 8.80
C GLY A 3 0.82 0.98 8.56
N LEU A 4 0.83 0.42 7.33
CA LEU A 4 0.27 -0.92 7.06
C LEU A 4 1.13 -2.03 7.67
N LEU A 5 2.44 -1.84 7.70
CA LEU A 5 3.41 -2.78 8.28
C LEU A 5 3.68 -2.51 9.76
N ARG A 6 2.94 -1.58 10.38
CA ARG A 6 3.15 -1.22 11.78
C ARG A 6 2.91 -2.43 12.68
N GLY A 7 3.90 -2.76 13.51
CA GLY A 7 3.82 -3.91 14.41
C GLY A 7 4.08 -5.27 13.72
N ILE A 8 4.49 -5.26 12.46
CA ILE A 8 4.91 -6.45 11.72
C ILE A 8 6.43 -6.47 11.66
N SER A 9 7.05 -7.48 12.27
CA SER A 9 8.49 -7.70 12.15
C SER A 9 8.74 -8.52 10.90
N LEU A 10 9.27 -7.89 9.85
CA LEU A 10 9.64 -8.56 8.60
C LEU A 10 10.99 -9.25 8.73
N THR A 11 11.12 -10.44 8.15
CA THR A 11 12.44 -11.05 7.95
C THR A 11 13.21 -10.32 6.84
N PRO A 12 14.54 -10.45 6.76
CA PRO A 12 15.31 -9.83 5.68
C PRO A 12 14.82 -10.22 4.28
N ALA A 13 14.39 -11.46 4.11
CA ALA A 13 13.83 -11.94 2.84
C ALA A 13 12.48 -11.26 2.52
N GLN A 14 11.59 -11.15 3.50
CA GLN A 14 10.31 -10.46 3.34
C GLN A 14 10.50 -8.98 3.04
N GLN A 15 11.44 -8.33 3.73
CA GLN A 15 11.78 -6.92 3.50
C GLN A 15 12.23 -6.70 2.05
N ALA A 16 13.15 -7.52 1.53
CA ALA A 16 13.62 -7.42 0.16
C ALA A 16 12.49 -7.59 -0.88
N GLN A 17 11.56 -8.51 -0.63
CA GLN A 17 10.39 -8.70 -1.49
C GLN A 17 9.43 -7.50 -1.42
N VAL A 18 9.15 -6.98 -0.23
CA VAL A 18 8.30 -5.80 -0.03
C VAL A 18 8.90 -4.58 -0.72
N ASP A 19 10.22 -4.36 -0.63
CA ASP A 19 10.89 -3.27 -1.33
C ASP A 19 10.85 -3.45 -2.85
N SER A 20 11.06 -4.66 -3.35
CA SER A 20 10.92 -4.96 -4.78
C SER A 20 9.51 -4.67 -5.30
N ILE A 21 8.48 -5.06 -4.55
CA ILE A 21 7.07 -4.74 -4.86
C ILE A 21 6.88 -3.22 -4.89
N ARG A 22 7.38 -2.51 -3.87
CA ARG A 22 7.28 -1.03 -3.81
C ARG A 22 7.91 -0.35 -5.00
N GLU A 23 9.10 -0.76 -5.39
CA GLU A 23 9.79 -0.19 -6.55
C GLU A 23 9.03 -0.47 -7.85
N HIS A 24 8.52 -1.70 -8.02
CA HIS A 24 7.73 -2.07 -9.18
C HIS A 24 6.49 -1.17 -9.36
N TYR A 25 5.72 -0.95 -8.29
CA TYR A 25 4.54 -0.08 -8.34
C TYR A 25 4.90 1.40 -8.41
N ARG A 26 5.97 1.83 -7.75
CA ARG A 26 6.47 3.22 -7.82
C ARG A 26 6.90 3.58 -9.24
N SER A 27 7.54 2.65 -9.96
CA SER A 27 7.94 2.87 -11.36
C SER A 27 6.76 2.98 -12.33
N GLN A 28 5.59 2.45 -11.96
CA GLN A 28 4.36 2.51 -12.77
C GLN A 28 3.49 3.72 -12.46
N MET A 29 3.68 4.34 -11.29
CA MET A 29 2.94 5.56 -10.96
C MET A 29 3.42 6.72 -11.85
N PRO A 30 2.50 7.44 -12.50
CA PRO A 30 2.86 8.64 -13.23
C PRO A 30 3.45 9.67 -12.26
N ALA A 31 4.41 10.46 -12.72
CA ALA A 31 4.93 11.58 -11.94
C ALA A 31 3.78 12.57 -11.68
N PHE A 32 3.54 12.88 -10.40
CA PHE A 32 2.55 13.90 -10.02
C PHE A 32 3.22 15.26 -10.00
N THR A 33 2.58 16.24 -10.62
CA THR A 33 2.97 17.64 -10.48
C THR A 33 2.55 18.11 -9.08
N PRO A 34 3.50 18.49 -8.20
CA PRO A 34 3.15 19.07 -6.91
C PRO A 34 2.32 20.34 -7.11
N GLY A 35 1.19 20.45 -6.41
CA GLY A 35 0.30 21.63 -6.48
C GLY A 35 -0.93 21.47 -7.37
N SER A 36 -1.06 20.39 -8.14
CA SER A 36 -2.32 20.04 -8.83
C SER A 36 -2.85 18.69 -8.34
N PRO A 37 -4.10 18.61 -7.85
CA PRO A 37 -4.71 17.32 -7.56
C PRO A 37 -4.87 16.53 -8.87
N PRO A 38 -4.59 15.21 -8.86
CA PRO A 38 -4.81 14.37 -10.04
C PRO A 38 -6.28 14.37 -10.47
N ASP A 39 -6.51 14.24 -11.77
CA ASP A 39 -7.86 14.05 -12.32
C ASP A 39 -8.50 12.74 -11.81
N SER A 40 -9.80 12.59 -12.02
CA SER A 40 -10.55 11.44 -11.49
C SER A 40 -10.05 10.10 -12.04
N ALA A 41 -9.65 10.03 -13.31
CA ALA A 41 -9.15 8.80 -13.93
C ALA A 41 -7.77 8.44 -13.36
N THR A 42 -6.91 9.43 -13.17
CA THR A 42 -5.62 9.24 -12.50
C THR A 42 -5.81 8.81 -11.05
N ARG A 43 -6.75 9.42 -10.30
CA ARG A 43 -7.08 8.99 -8.93
C ARG A 43 -7.56 7.54 -8.88
N GLU A 44 -8.37 7.11 -9.83
CA GLU A 44 -8.83 5.73 -9.92
C GLU A 44 -7.67 4.75 -10.15
N LYS A 45 -6.81 5.03 -11.13
CA LYS A 45 -5.60 4.23 -11.37
C LYS A 45 -4.69 4.15 -10.15
N MET A 46 -4.54 5.25 -9.40
CA MET A 46 -3.79 5.23 -8.14
C MET A 46 -4.43 4.32 -7.10
N ARG A 47 -5.76 4.33 -6.98
CA ARG A 47 -6.47 3.43 -6.05
C ARG A 47 -6.29 1.96 -6.44
N GLU A 48 -6.37 1.66 -7.73
CA GLU A 48 -6.16 0.31 -8.27
C GLU A 48 -4.72 -0.17 -8.03
N HIS A 49 -3.71 0.64 -8.40
CA HIS A 49 -2.31 0.34 -8.10
C HIS A 49 -2.07 0.13 -6.60
N PHE A 50 -2.64 0.99 -5.77
CA PHE A 50 -2.52 0.83 -4.33
C PHE A 50 -3.14 -0.48 -3.85
N ARG A 51 -4.33 -0.86 -4.35
CA ARG A 51 -4.98 -2.12 -4.00
C ARG A 51 -4.09 -3.31 -4.36
N HIS A 52 -3.63 -3.41 -5.60
CA HIS A 52 -2.79 -4.51 -6.06
C HIS A 52 -1.50 -4.60 -5.25
N MET A 53 -0.85 -3.45 -5.02
CA MET A 53 0.33 -3.38 -4.18
C MET A 53 0.08 -3.89 -2.76
N THR A 54 -1.05 -3.54 -2.15
CA THR A 54 -1.36 -4.03 -0.80
C THR A 54 -1.65 -5.53 -0.76
N GLU A 55 -2.25 -6.08 -1.81
CA GLU A 55 -2.50 -7.52 -1.97
C GLU A 55 -1.18 -8.29 -2.14
N ASP A 56 -0.26 -7.80 -2.96
CA ASP A 56 1.06 -8.39 -3.18
C ASP A 56 1.93 -8.36 -1.91
N ILE A 57 1.93 -7.24 -1.19
CA ILE A 57 2.64 -7.14 0.10
C ILE A 57 2.07 -8.17 1.09
N ARG A 58 0.75 -8.30 1.17
CA ARG A 58 0.08 -9.27 2.07
C ARG A 58 0.48 -10.71 1.74
N ALA A 59 0.68 -11.05 0.47
CA ALA A 59 1.08 -12.38 0.03
C ALA A 59 2.50 -12.78 0.48
N VAL A 60 3.39 -11.81 0.71
CA VAL A 60 4.75 -12.03 1.25
C VAL A 60 4.76 -12.31 2.75
N LEU A 61 3.71 -11.88 3.45
CA LEU A 61 3.59 -12.01 4.90
C LEU A 61 3.20 -13.43 5.31
N SER A 62 3.66 -13.85 6.49
CA SER A 62 3.20 -15.07 7.13
C SER A 62 1.74 -14.93 7.60
N PRO A 63 1.02 -16.04 7.84
CA PRO A 63 -0.38 -15.99 8.25
C PRO A 63 -0.65 -15.13 9.50
N ASP A 64 0.26 -15.12 10.47
CA ASP A 64 0.11 -14.29 11.67
C ASP A 64 0.40 -12.81 11.42
N GLN A 65 1.38 -12.51 10.56
CA GLN A 65 1.65 -11.14 10.13
C GLN A 65 0.49 -10.57 9.29
N GLN A 66 -0.16 -11.40 8.46
CA GLN A 66 -1.33 -11.01 7.68
C GLN A 66 -2.48 -10.52 8.57
N LYS A 67 -2.74 -11.16 9.71
CA LYS A 67 -3.79 -10.70 10.66
C LYS A 67 -3.55 -9.27 11.14
N VAL A 68 -2.29 -8.95 11.48
CA VAL A 68 -1.90 -7.60 11.91
C VAL A 68 -2.00 -6.61 10.74
N TYR A 69 -1.56 -7.04 9.55
CA TYR A 69 -1.64 -6.24 8.33
C TYR A 69 -3.08 -5.87 7.96
N ASP A 70 -3.98 -6.86 7.98
CA ASP A 70 -5.40 -6.71 7.66
C ASP A 70 -6.08 -5.76 8.65
N LYS A 71 -5.73 -5.86 9.94
CA LYS A 71 -6.17 -4.90 10.96
C LYS A 71 -5.68 -3.49 10.66
N ASN A 72 -4.39 -3.30 10.36
CA ASN A 72 -3.83 -2.00 10.03
C ASN A 72 -4.49 -1.39 8.77
N LEU A 73 -4.79 -2.22 7.77
CA LEU A 73 -5.49 -1.81 6.56
C LEU A 73 -6.92 -1.34 6.86
N ALA A 74 -7.64 -2.09 7.70
CA ALA A 74 -8.97 -1.70 8.15
C ALA A 74 -8.96 -0.38 8.93
N GLU A 75 -8.01 -0.20 9.86
CA GLU A 75 -7.83 1.05 10.61
C GLU A 75 -7.49 2.23 9.70
N MET A 76 -6.66 2.04 8.67
CA MET A 76 -6.37 3.09 7.69
C MET A 76 -7.61 3.47 6.87
N ARG A 77 -8.46 2.50 6.54
CA ARG A 77 -9.70 2.74 5.81
C ARG A 77 -10.71 3.51 6.67
N ASP A 78 -10.78 3.18 7.96
CA ASP A 78 -11.62 3.85 8.94
C ASP A 78 -11.17 5.29 9.23
N ARG A 79 -9.84 5.50 9.35
CA ARG A 79 -9.21 6.83 9.52
C ARG A 79 -9.21 7.70 8.27
N ARG A 80 -9.92 7.31 7.22
CA ARG A 80 -10.20 8.16 6.06
C ARG A 80 -11.64 8.72 6.16
N PRO A 81 -11.99 9.55 7.18
CA PRO A 81 -13.28 10.22 7.17
C PRO A 81 -13.24 11.30 6.07
N GLY A 82 -14.24 11.30 5.19
CA GLY A 82 -14.48 12.41 4.27
C GLY A 82 -13.69 12.37 2.96
N GLY A 83 -14.19 11.56 2.03
CA GLY A 83 -14.08 11.83 0.60
C GLY A 83 -15.49 11.79 -0.02
N GLY A 84 -16.43 12.48 0.63
CA GLY A 84 -17.76 12.81 0.10
C GLY A 84 -17.80 14.29 -0.25
#